data_AF-A0A517W4U5-F1
#
_entry.id   AF-A0A517W4U5-F1
#
_cell.length_a   1.000
_cell.length_b   1.000
_cell.length_c   1.000
_cell.angle_alpha   90.00
_cell.angle_beta   90.00
_cell.angle_gamma   90.00
#
_symmetry.space_group_name_H-M   'P 1'
#
loop_
_entity.id
_entity.type
_entity.pdbx_description
1 polymer ?
#
loop_
_entity_poly.entity_id
_entity_poly.type
_entity_poly.pdbx_seq_one_letter_code
_entity_poly.pdbx_strand_id
1 'polypeptide(L)'
;MKPRSSKNNQRRSKEPSQSASRQPALWSRSLRAVGFGIGTVICVMVLLGASGQNEDQETENRKKIEAMTPAERAQLKRNYEKFQKLSAKEKQRFRELHSATRSQPELNRVMRSYCDWVKTLTPWEQEELRNAKDKSQRLELIRKFRSRHSRSSRHSNALKYSEMLNILGIRDPRYRYFLSSPPPPDLFKRVIDIIEQSLPAPVKYPKPKDQLSDFERSLAVLQSGVKSKGNKHKEQKTYWPSPEVVEEVYDLIQGKNDSFLELRGPRELKSFAKKAQPRAIVTIFLIRGLMGELATSVQLKVDELKPSDEELQKFFERSLDHKARDNLLKYPPDEMQKKLMYDYFLKNAPKDVQTSLRFQGMEAIRLAVQLRQGSDFKWPGPESRRRETKDRAQDGKNRRLNGPKGGGDRNFPGRKPERRPGVQRRDRPDA
;
A
#
# COMPACT_ATOMS: atom_id res chain seq x y z
N MET A 1 -57.53 49.73 20.72
CA MET A 1 -58.02 50.19 19.40
C MET A 1 -57.63 51.64 19.16
N LYS A 2 -56.67 51.89 18.27
CA LYS A 2 -56.33 53.14 17.56
C LYS A 2 -55.34 52.74 16.45
N PRO A 3 -55.53 53.13 15.18
CA PRO A 3 -54.74 52.59 14.07
C PRO A 3 -53.46 53.40 13.84
N ARG A 4 -52.39 52.75 13.39
CA ARG A 4 -51.19 53.41 12.88
C ARG A 4 -50.83 52.89 11.48
N SER A 5 -51.13 53.75 10.51
CA SER A 5 -50.26 54.20 9.42
C SER A 5 -49.52 53.16 8.59
N SER A 6 -50.07 52.90 7.40
CA SER A 6 -49.38 52.29 6.27
C SER A 6 -48.50 53.32 5.55
N LYS A 7 -47.21 53.03 5.38
CA LYS A 7 -46.40 53.64 4.33
C LYS A 7 -46.07 52.61 3.25
N ASN A 8 -46.84 52.79 2.18
CA ASN A 8 -46.59 52.47 0.79
C ASN A 8 -45.09 52.61 0.44
N ASN A 9 -44.50 51.57 -0.17
CA ASN A 9 -43.33 51.77 -1.02
C ASN A 9 -43.47 50.91 -2.27
N GLN A 10 -43.38 51.61 -3.38
CA GLN A 10 -43.75 51.20 -4.71
C GLN A 10 -42.85 50.12 -5.28
N ARG A 11 -43.51 49.22 -6.02
CA ARG A 11 -42.97 48.39 -7.09
C ARG A 11 -42.09 49.19 -8.05
N ARG A 12 -40.92 48.64 -8.39
CA ARG A 12 -40.32 48.80 -9.72
C ARG A 12 -39.79 47.45 -10.19
N SER A 13 -40.59 46.82 -11.05
CA SER A 13 -40.22 45.68 -11.87
C SER A 13 -39.41 46.16 -13.08
N LYS A 14 -38.22 45.58 -13.29
CA LYS A 14 -37.57 45.44 -14.61
C LYS A 14 -36.76 44.14 -14.61
N GLU A 15 -37.30 43.18 -15.37
CA GLU A 15 -36.71 42.14 -16.22
C GLU A 15 -35.38 41.41 -15.90
N PRO A 16 -35.26 40.14 -16.36
CA PRO A 16 -34.22 39.21 -15.97
C PRO A 16 -32.99 39.33 -16.87
N SER A 17 -31.85 39.69 -16.29
CA SER A 17 -30.56 39.50 -16.96
C SER A 17 -30.14 38.04 -16.87
N GLN A 18 -30.13 37.39 -18.04
CA GLN A 18 -29.41 36.17 -18.33
C GLN A 18 -27.95 36.31 -17.87
N SER A 19 -27.53 35.56 -16.85
CA SER A 19 -26.13 35.37 -16.49
C SER A 19 -25.75 33.89 -16.66
N ALA A 20 -25.87 33.44 -17.91
CA ALA A 20 -25.17 32.25 -18.35
C ALA A 20 -23.67 32.57 -18.52
N SER A 21 -22.84 31.69 -17.98
CA SER A 21 -21.48 31.40 -18.42
C SER A 21 -20.42 32.49 -18.23
N ARG A 22 -19.46 32.20 -17.33
CA ARG A 22 -18.00 32.24 -17.57
C ARG A 22 -17.27 32.14 -16.24
N GLN A 23 -17.29 30.95 -15.64
CA GLN A 23 -16.19 30.53 -14.77
C GLN A 23 -15.02 30.14 -15.68
N PRO A 24 -13.81 30.70 -15.52
CA PRO A 24 -12.72 30.41 -16.41
C PRO A 24 -12.17 29.01 -16.14
N ALA A 25 -12.41 28.10 -17.09
CA ALA A 25 -11.68 26.86 -17.27
C ALA A 25 -10.19 27.18 -17.56
N LEU A 26 -9.43 27.50 -16.51
CA LEU A 26 -7.99 27.79 -16.57
C LEU A 26 -7.10 26.56 -16.27
N TRP A 27 -7.68 25.37 -16.11
CA TRP A 27 -6.95 24.15 -15.76
C TRP A 27 -6.76 23.14 -16.90
N SER A 28 -7.24 23.39 -18.11
CA SER A 28 -7.27 22.37 -19.19
C SER A 28 -6.41 22.66 -20.43
N ARG A 29 -5.61 23.75 -20.45
CA ARG A 29 -4.77 24.09 -21.63
C ARG A 29 -3.26 24.17 -21.40
N SER A 30 -2.78 24.05 -20.17
CA SER A 30 -1.34 24.09 -19.82
C SER A 30 -0.68 22.70 -19.72
N LEU A 31 -1.38 21.61 -20.04
CA LEU A 31 -0.87 20.22 -19.95
C LEU A 31 -0.56 19.54 -21.30
N ARG A 32 -0.51 20.30 -22.40
CA ARG A 32 -0.14 19.78 -23.75
C ARG A 32 1.13 20.43 -24.32
N ALA A 33 2.16 20.57 -23.51
CA ALA A 33 3.54 20.70 -23.97
C ALA A 33 4.44 20.40 -22.78
N VAL A 34 5.57 19.71 -23.00
CA VAL A 34 6.55 19.31 -21.96
C VAL A 34 6.14 18.06 -21.14
N GLY A 35 5.92 16.95 -21.84
CA GLY A 35 5.70 15.64 -21.22
C GLY A 35 6.40 14.49 -21.95
N PHE A 36 7.61 14.67 -22.50
CA PHE A 36 8.30 13.59 -23.24
C PHE A 36 9.84 13.65 -23.13
N GLY A 37 10.34 13.53 -21.89
CA GLY A 37 11.78 13.46 -21.60
C GLY A 37 12.30 12.09 -21.16
N ILE A 38 11.43 11.12 -20.82
CA ILE A 38 11.86 9.86 -20.18
C ILE A 38 11.88 8.68 -21.16
N GLY A 39 11.12 8.76 -22.26
CA GLY A 39 11.12 7.74 -23.33
C GLY A 39 12.37 7.72 -24.22
N THR A 40 13.34 8.62 -24.01
CA THR A 40 14.55 8.76 -24.84
C THR A 40 15.64 7.75 -24.49
N VAL A 41 15.79 7.34 -23.22
CA VAL A 41 16.96 6.55 -22.81
C VAL A 41 16.93 5.10 -23.32
N ILE A 42 15.74 4.49 -23.42
CA ILE A 42 15.61 3.09 -23.89
C ILE A 42 15.78 2.97 -25.41
N CYS A 43 15.30 3.95 -26.19
CA CYS A 43 15.40 3.92 -27.65
C CYS A 43 16.80 4.24 -28.19
N VAL A 44 17.58 5.06 -27.47
CA VAL A 44 18.96 5.40 -27.88
C VAL A 44 19.89 4.17 -27.83
N MET A 45 19.56 3.14 -27.04
CA MET A 45 20.32 1.88 -27.00
C MET A 45 20.24 1.06 -28.31
N VAL A 46 19.13 1.15 -29.05
CA VAL A 46 19.01 0.48 -30.36
C VAL A 46 19.81 1.23 -31.43
N LEU A 47 19.93 2.55 -31.30
CA LEU A 47 20.57 3.42 -32.29
C LEU A 47 22.09 3.53 -32.14
N LEU A 48 22.63 3.25 -30.95
CA LEU A 48 24.07 3.35 -30.66
C LEU A 48 24.86 2.06 -30.93
N GLY A 49 24.18 0.96 -31.26
CA GLY A 49 24.82 -0.29 -31.65
C GLY A 49 25.27 -0.38 -33.12
N ALA A 50 25.07 0.67 -33.92
CA ALA A 50 25.28 0.66 -35.38
C ALA A 50 26.68 1.09 -35.84
N SER A 51 27.69 1.09 -34.96
CA SER A 51 29.08 1.45 -35.34
C SER A 51 30.08 0.30 -35.26
N GLY A 52 29.61 -0.95 -35.24
CA GLY A 52 30.44 -2.15 -35.38
C GLY A 52 29.97 -2.95 -36.60
N GLN A 53 30.89 -3.31 -37.49
CA GLN A 53 30.68 -4.03 -38.76
C GLN A 53 30.20 -5.49 -38.55
N ASN A 54 29.04 -5.71 -37.94
CA ASN A 54 28.39 -7.02 -37.94
C ASN A 54 27.07 -6.89 -38.68
N GLU A 55 27.01 -7.39 -39.92
CA GLU A 55 25.78 -7.45 -40.74
C GLU A 55 24.62 -8.09 -39.98
N ASP A 56 24.91 -9.09 -39.15
CA ASP A 56 23.93 -9.76 -38.28
C ASP A 56 23.25 -8.79 -37.30
N GLN A 57 23.97 -7.81 -36.76
CA GLN A 57 23.41 -6.87 -35.79
C GLN A 57 22.48 -5.85 -36.49
N GLU A 58 22.79 -5.46 -37.72
CA GLU A 58 21.92 -4.58 -38.50
C GLU A 58 20.63 -5.28 -38.90
N THR A 59 20.69 -6.53 -39.32
CA THR A 59 19.49 -7.31 -39.68
C THR A 59 18.59 -7.54 -38.46
N GLU A 60 19.16 -7.84 -37.30
CA GLU A 60 18.40 -7.91 -36.04
C GLU A 60 17.73 -6.58 -35.68
N ASN A 61 18.45 -5.46 -35.84
CA ASN A 61 17.90 -4.14 -35.55
C ASN A 61 16.74 -3.78 -36.49
N ARG A 62 16.85 -4.13 -37.78
CA ARG A 62 15.75 -3.96 -38.75
C ARG A 62 14.53 -4.78 -38.33
N LYS A 63 14.70 -6.06 -38.03
CA LYS A 63 13.60 -6.92 -37.54
C LYS A 63 12.94 -6.35 -36.28
N LYS A 64 13.74 -5.83 -35.33
CA LYS A 64 13.21 -5.17 -34.12
C LYS A 64 12.40 -3.92 -34.45
N ILE A 65 12.86 -3.08 -35.37
CA ILE A 65 12.16 -1.85 -35.78
C ILE A 65 10.88 -2.19 -36.56
N GLU A 66 10.89 -3.22 -37.40
CA GLU A 66 9.73 -3.70 -38.15
C GLU A 66 8.65 -4.28 -37.23
N ALA A 67 9.06 -4.97 -36.16
CA ALA A 67 8.16 -5.50 -35.14
C ALA A 67 7.55 -4.42 -34.22
N MET A 68 8.08 -3.19 -34.22
CA MET A 68 7.55 -2.08 -33.41
C MET A 68 6.22 -1.55 -33.98
N THR A 69 5.31 -1.21 -33.08
CA THR A 69 4.07 -0.52 -33.43
C THR A 69 4.34 0.82 -34.12
N PRO A 70 3.41 1.36 -34.93
CA PRO A 70 3.59 2.67 -35.56
C PRO A 70 3.91 3.80 -34.56
N ALA A 71 3.32 3.75 -33.35
CA ALA A 71 3.57 4.70 -32.28
C ALA A 71 5.01 4.61 -31.73
N GLU A 72 5.51 3.39 -31.54
CA GLU A 72 6.89 3.14 -31.10
C GLU A 72 7.91 3.56 -32.16
N ARG A 73 7.65 3.24 -33.45
CA ARG A 73 8.49 3.70 -34.57
C ARG A 73 8.54 5.23 -34.66
N ALA A 74 7.40 5.91 -34.52
CA ALA A 74 7.35 7.37 -34.48
C ALA A 74 8.14 7.94 -33.28
N GLN A 75 8.07 7.28 -32.12
CA GLN A 75 8.86 7.67 -30.96
C GLN A 75 10.36 7.45 -31.17
N LEU A 76 10.76 6.31 -31.74
CA LEU A 76 12.15 5.99 -32.08
C LEU A 76 12.71 7.02 -33.07
N LYS A 77 11.95 7.39 -34.11
CA LYS A 77 12.33 8.43 -35.07
C LYS A 77 12.57 9.78 -34.39
N ARG A 78 11.65 10.24 -33.55
CA ARG A 78 11.81 11.51 -32.79
C ARG A 78 13.03 11.46 -31.86
N ASN A 79 13.29 10.32 -31.23
CA ASN A 79 14.45 10.13 -30.37
C ASN A 79 15.76 10.17 -31.17
N TYR A 80 15.78 9.55 -32.35
CA TYR A 80 16.92 9.60 -33.28
C TYR A 80 17.20 11.01 -33.77
N GLU A 81 16.17 11.74 -34.22
CA GLU A 81 16.31 13.13 -34.66
C GLU A 81 16.85 14.04 -33.55
N LYS A 82 16.38 13.86 -32.30
CA LYS A 82 16.93 14.55 -31.13
C LYS A 82 18.40 14.19 -30.89
N PHE A 83 18.72 12.90 -30.94
CA PHE A 83 20.10 12.44 -30.78
C PHE A 83 21.01 13.02 -31.86
N GLN A 84 20.55 13.11 -33.11
CA GLN A 84 21.33 13.69 -34.20
C GLN A 84 21.63 15.17 -34.03
N LYS A 85 20.76 15.92 -33.37
CA LYS A 85 20.95 17.34 -33.05
C LYS A 85 21.90 17.60 -31.88
N LEU A 86 22.32 16.57 -31.13
CA LEU A 86 23.27 16.72 -30.03
C LEU A 86 24.68 17.05 -30.53
N SER A 87 25.46 17.74 -29.69
CA SER A 87 26.88 17.98 -29.97
C SER A 87 27.67 16.66 -30.03
N ALA A 88 28.81 16.65 -30.73
CA ALA A 88 29.68 15.46 -30.79
C ALA A 88 30.08 14.95 -29.39
N LYS A 89 30.36 15.87 -28.46
CA LYS A 89 30.70 15.57 -27.06
C LYS A 89 29.55 14.86 -26.35
N GLU A 90 28.31 15.32 -26.52
CA GLU A 90 27.14 14.69 -25.92
C GLU A 90 26.83 13.33 -26.55
N LYS A 91 26.92 13.22 -27.89
CA LYS A 91 26.79 11.94 -28.60
C LYS A 91 27.80 10.92 -28.06
N GLN A 92 29.05 11.33 -27.87
CA GLN A 92 30.10 10.47 -27.30
C GLN A 92 29.80 10.06 -25.86
N ARG A 93 29.36 11.00 -25.01
CA ARG A 93 28.93 10.69 -23.64
C ARG A 93 27.80 9.65 -23.60
N PHE A 94 26.82 9.72 -24.51
CA PHE A 94 25.76 8.72 -24.60
C PHE A 94 26.27 7.33 -25.05
N ARG A 95 27.26 7.29 -25.96
CA ARG A 95 27.92 6.03 -26.37
C ARG A 95 28.66 5.38 -25.21
N GLU A 96 29.41 6.16 -24.44
CA GLU A 96 30.10 5.69 -23.25
C GLU A 96 29.12 5.16 -22.19
N LEU A 97 28.03 5.89 -21.93
CA LEU A 97 26.99 5.43 -21.01
C LEU A 97 26.33 4.13 -21.51
N HIS A 98 26.05 4.03 -22.80
CA HIS A 98 25.49 2.82 -23.40
C HIS A 98 26.43 1.62 -23.27
N SER A 99 27.72 1.82 -23.60
CA SER A 99 28.76 0.80 -23.45
C SER A 99 28.89 0.33 -22.00
N ALA A 100 28.97 1.27 -21.04
CA ALA A 100 29.03 0.96 -19.61
C ALA A 100 27.80 0.19 -19.12
N THR A 101 26.61 0.53 -19.61
CA THR A 101 25.37 -0.15 -19.21
C THR A 101 25.26 -1.55 -19.83
N ARG A 102 25.89 -1.78 -20.99
CA ARG A 102 25.94 -3.10 -21.64
C ARG A 102 26.97 -4.02 -20.97
N SER A 103 28.12 -3.49 -20.58
CA SER A 103 29.17 -4.26 -19.90
C SER A 103 28.86 -4.53 -18.42
N GLN A 104 28.01 -3.72 -17.78
CA GLN A 104 27.65 -3.86 -16.36
C GLN A 104 26.14 -4.10 -16.17
N PRO A 105 25.67 -5.36 -16.02
CA PRO A 105 24.25 -5.68 -15.90
C PRO A 105 23.58 -5.01 -14.68
N GLU A 106 24.31 -4.85 -13.57
CA GLU A 106 23.81 -4.17 -12.37
C GLU A 106 23.52 -2.68 -12.62
N LEU A 107 24.38 -1.98 -13.38
CA LEU A 107 24.16 -0.59 -13.75
C LEU A 107 22.88 -0.44 -14.60
N ASN A 108 22.65 -1.38 -15.51
CA ASN A 108 21.43 -1.43 -16.31
C ASN A 108 20.18 -1.61 -15.45
N ARG A 109 20.24 -2.53 -14.48
CA ARG A 109 19.16 -2.74 -13.51
C ARG A 109 18.85 -1.48 -12.72
N VAL A 110 19.88 -0.78 -12.23
CA VAL A 110 19.72 0.48 -11.49
C VAL A 110 19.13 1.57 -12.37
N MET A 111 19.60 1.71 -13.62
CA MET A 111 19.09 2.71 -14.56
C MET A 111 17.62 2.48 -14.90
N ARG A 112 17.22 1.23 -15.17
CA ARG A 112 15.81 0.88 -15.40
C ARG A 112 14.94 1.19 -14.18
N SER A 113 15.40 0.77 -13.01
CA SER A 113 14.71 1.04 -11.74
C SER A 113 14.56 2.55 -11.48
N TYR A 114 15.56 3.35 -11.84
CA TYR A 114 15.49 4.80 -11.75
C TYR A 114 14.47 5.36 -12.74
N CYS A 115 14.53 4.97 -14.01
CA CYS A 115 13.59 5.43 -15.04
C CYS A 115 12.14 5.10 -14.69
N ASP A 116 11.88 3.89 -14.20
CA ASP A 116 10.53 3.46 -13.81
C ASP A 116 10.05 4.23 -12.58
N TRP A 117 10.92 4.49 -11.61
CA TRP A 117 10.59 5.33 -10.47
C TRP A 117 10.33 6.80 -10.87
N VAL A 118 11.10 7.39 -11.79
CA VAL A 118 10.86 8.78 -12.23
C VAL A 118 9.49 8.91 -12.89
N LYS A 119 9.00 7.87 -13.59
CA LYS A 119 7.64 7.86 -14.17
C LYS A 119 6.54 7.94 -13.11
N THR A 120 6.80 7.55 -11.87
CA THR A 120 5.82 7.66 -10.77
C THR A 120 5.81 9.04 -10.11
N LEU A 121 6.75 9.92 -10.47
CA LEU A 121 6.81 11.28 -9.93
C LEU A 121 5.81 12.20 -10.62
N THR A 122 5.30 13.18 -9.88
CA THR A 122 4.46 14.23 -10.46
C THR A 122 5.26 15.06 -11.48
N PRO A 123 4.61 15.72 -12.46
CA PRO A 123 5.32 16.51 -13.47
C PRO A 123 6.26 17.56 -12.87
N TRP A 124 5.86 18.21 -11.77
CA TRP A 124 6.68 19.19 -11.06
C TRP A 124 7.90 18.54 -10.37
N GLU A 125 7.74 17.37 -9.74
CA GLU A 125 8.87 16.64 -9.14
C GLU A 125 9.87 16.17 -10.21
N GLN A 126 9.39 15.74 -11.38
CA GLN A 126 10.25 15.41 -12.52
C GLN A 126 11.04 16.63 -13.02
N GLU A 127 10.41 17.81 -13.02
CA GLU A 127 11.04 19.07 -13.41
C GLU A 127 12.08 19.53 -12.37
N GLU A 128 11.78 19.43 -11.07
CA GLU A 128 12.74 19.72 -9.98
C GLU A 128 13.98 18.82 -10.10
N LEU A 129 13.80 17.53 -10.41
CA LEU A 129 14.93 16.63 -10.70
C LEU A 129 15.70 16.98 -11.97
N ARG A 130 15.03 17.47 -13.02
CA ARG A 130 15.68 17.90 -14.27
C ARG A 130 16.54 19.13 -14.05
N ASN A 131 16.07 20.06 -13.24
CA ASN A 131 16.75 21.32 -12.95
C ASN A 131 17.90 21.21 -11.92
N ALA A 132 18.00 20.08 -11.20
CA ALA A 132 19.15 19.79 -10.35
C ALA A 132 20.42 19.55 -11.20
N LYS A 133 21.26 20.58 -11.28
CA LYS A 133 22.54 20.57 -12.03
C LYS A 133 23.61 19.76 -11.31
N ASP A 134 23.63 19.80 -9.98
CA ASP A 134 24.61 19.08 -9.17
C ASP A 134 24.13 17.66 -8.81
N LYS A 135 25.08 16.72 -8.77
CA LYS A 135 24.84 15.32 -8.41
C LYS A 135 24.35 15.20 -6.97
N SER A 136 24.90 15.98 -6.04
CA SER A 136 24.52 15.91 -4.62
C SER A 136 23.07 16.36 -4.43
N GLN A 137 22.71 17.51 -5.01
CA GLN A 137 21.36 18.06 -5.01
C GLN A 137 20.34 17.08 -5.61
N ARG A 138 20.69 16.42 -6.73
CA ARG A 138 19.82 15.42 -7.35
C ARG A 138 19.58 14.23 -6.43
N LEU A 139 20.60 13.75 -5.72
CA LEU A 139 20.47 12.65 -4.74
C LEU A 139 19.60 13.04 -3.55
N GLU A 140 19.71 14.28 -3.07
CA GLU A 140 18.85 14.80 -2.00
C GLU A 140 17.38 14.85 -2.42
N LEU A 141 17.09 15.34 -3.64
CA LEU A 141 15.74 15.32 -4.19
C LEU A 141 15.20 13.90 -4.33
N ILE A 142 16.02 12.95 -4.80
CA ILE A 142 15.63 11.53 -4.86
C ILE A 142 15.26 11.01 -3.46
N ARG A 143 16.07 11.30 -2.44
CA ARG A 143 15.78 10.90 -1.04
C ARG A 143 14.50 11.56 -0.54
N LYS A 144 14.31 12.86 -0.79
CA LYS A 144 13.11 13.64 -0.42
C LYS A 144 11.86 13.01 -1.03
N PHE A 145 11.82 12.81 -2.35
CA PHE A 145 10.67 12.25 -3.04
C PHE A 145 10.40 10.79 -2.66
N ARG A 146 11.43 9.95 -2.57
CA ARG A 146 11.26 8.59 -2.07
C ARG A 146 10.71 8.56 -0.65
N SER A 147 11.18 9.43 0.24
CA SER A 147 10.66 9.51 1.61
C SER A 147 9.18 9.91 1.63
N ARG A 148 8.79 10.92 0.84
CA ARG A 148 7.42 11.41 0.70
C ARG A 148 6.49 10.33 0.13
N HIS A 149 6.87 9.74 -0.99
CA HIS A 149 6.12 8.66 -1.64
C HIS A 149 6.05 7.42 -0.75
N SER A 150 7.11 7.11 0.00
CA SER A 150 7.10 5.98 0.94
C SER A 150 6.21 6.23 2.16
N ARG A 151 6.02 7.49 2.59
CA ARG A 151 5.14 7.85 3.71
C ARG A 151 3.68 7.90 3.28
N SER A 152 3.39 8.52 2.14
CA SER A 152 2.05 8.55 1.56
C SER A 152 1.59 7.14 1.18
N SER A 153 2.40 6.33 0.48
CA SER A 153 2.03 4.94 0.18
C SER A 153 1.82 4.09 1.44
N ARG A 154 2.60 4.31 2.51
CA ARG A 154 2.38 3.62 3.80
C ARG A 154 1.04 4.00 4.42
N HIS A 155 0.72 5.30 4.44
CA HIS A 155 -0.53 5.77 5.02
C HIS A 155 -1.73 5.34 4.18
N SER A 156 -1.69 5.59 2.87
CA SER A 156 -2.70 5.18 1.90
C SER A 156 -2.97 3.67 1.94
N ASN A 157 -1.93 2.83 1.98
CA ASN A 157 -2.11 1.38 2.09
C ASN A 157 -2.70 0.99 3.45
N ALA A 158 -2.23 1.58 4.55
CA ALA A 158 -2.77 1.28 5.88
C ALA A 158 -4.25 1.69 6.02
N LEU A 159 -4.66 2.79 5.40
CA LEU A 159 -6.05 3.23 5.31
C LEU A 159 -6.86 2.28 4.46
N LYS A 160 -6.40 1.98 3.24
CA LYS A 160 -7.01 1.01 2.31
C LYS A 160 -7.32 -0.31 3.02
N TYR A 161 -6.35 -0.88 3.74
CA TYR A 161 -6.56 -2.11 4.48
C TYR A 161 -7.49 -1.96 5.68
N SER A 162 -7.51 -0.80 6.33
CA SER A 162 -8.48 -0.53 7.40
C SER A 162 -9.91 -0.57 6.88
N GLU A 163 -10.14 0.10 5.75
CA GLU A 163 -11.48 0.15 5.15
C GLU A 163 -11.90 -1.21 4.59
N MET A 164 -10.96 -1.96 4.01
CA MET A 164 -11.21 -3.34 3.60
C MET A 164 -11.61 -4.23 4.79
N LEU A 165 -10.91 -4.13 5.93
CA LEU A 165 -11.30 -4.88 7.13
C LEU A 165 -12.69 -4.47 7.63
N ASN A 166 -13.03 -3.19 7.54
CA ASN A 166 -14.37 -2.70 7.88
C ASN A 166 -15.45 -3.32 6.96
N ILE A 167 -15.22 -3.36 5.64
CA ILE A 167 -16.10 -4.00 4.65
C ILE A 167 -16.31 -5.48 4.97
N LEU A 168 -15.22 -6.17 5.30
CA LEU A 168 -15.23 -7.59 5.65
C LEU A 168 -15.83 -7.86 7.05
N GLY A 169 -16.13 -6.84 7.85
CA GLY A 169 -16.62 -6.99 9.22
C GLY A 169 -15.55 -7.46 10.22
N ILE A 170 -14.28 -7.34 9.88
CA ILE A 170 -13.14 -7.84 10.66
C ILE A 170 -12.68 -6.75 11.64
N ARG A 171 -12.99 -6.93 12.93
CA ARG A 171 -12.68 -5.92 13.96
C ARG A 171 -11.29 -6.06 14.60
N ASP A 172 -10.64 -7.21 14.46
CA ASP A 172 -9.37 -7.45 15.13
C ASP A 172 -8.20 -6.78 14.37
N PRO A 173 -7.51 -5.79 14.97
CA PRO A 173 -6.45 -5.03 14.31
C PRO A 173 -5.24 -5.88 13.92
N ARG A 174 -5.10 -7.10 14.48
CA ARG A 174 -4.00 -8.01 14.13
C ARG A 174 -4.06 -8.47 12.67
N TYR A 175 -5.23 -8.51 12.04
CA TYR A 175 -5.34 -8.89 10.64
C TYR A 175 -4.78 -7.84 9.68
N ARG A 176 -4.60 -6.59 10.15
CA ARG A 176 -3.93 -5.53 9.38
C ARG A 176 -2.51 -5.91 8.97
N TYR A 177 -1.82 -6.73 9.78
CA TYR A 177 -0.46 -7.18 9.48
C TYR A 177 -0.38 -8.24 8.37
N PHE A 178 -1.47 -8.97 8.14
CA PHE A 178 -1.56 -9.93 7.05
C PHE A 178 -1.91 -9.26 5.74
N LEU A 179 -2.63 -8.14 5.82
CA LEU A 179 -2.91 -7.29 4.69
C LEU A 179 -1.72 -6.38 4.32
N SER A 180 -0.84 -6.05 5.27
CA SER A 180 0.33 -5.23 4.97
C SER A 180 1.35 -6.01 4.13
N SER A 181 1.54 -5.55 2.88
CA SER A 181 2.50 -6.12 1.91
C SER A 181 2.19 -7.58 1.55
N PRO A 182 1.10 -7.84 0.80
CA PRO A 182 0.82 -9.17 0.30
C PRO A 182 1.97 -9.66 -0.60
N PRO A 183 2.21 -10.98 -0.69
CA PRO A 183 3.18 -11.52 -1.63
C PRO A 183 2.81 -11.15 -3.07
N PRO A 184 3.79 -11.14 -4.01
CA PRO A 184 3.49 -10.98 -5.42
C PRO A 184 2.47 -12.04 -5.88
N PRO A 185 1.41 -11.65 -6.64
CA PRO A 185 0.34 -12.57 -7.03
C PRO A 185 0.86 -13.83 -7.76
N ASP A 186 1.78 -13.66 -8.70
CA ASP A 186 2.35 -14.78 -9.46
C ASP A 186 3.12 -15.77 -8.59
N LEU A 187 3.82 -15.26 -7.56
CA LEU A 187 4.53 -16.10 -6.61
C LEU A 187 3.54 -16.87 -5.73
N PHE A 188 2.52 -16.17 -5.23
CA PHE A 188 1.50 -16.81 -4.40
C PHE A 188 0.74 -17.88 -5.18
N LYS A 189 0.35 -17.61 -6.42
CA LYS A 189 -0.29 -18.58 -7.32
C LYS A 189 0.55 -19.84 -7.52
N ARG A 190 1.85 -19.69 -7.80
CA ARG A 190 2.78 -20.84 -7.91
C ARG A 190 2.85 -21.66 -6.62
N VAL A 191 2.88 -21.00 -5.46
CA VAL A 191 2.87 -21.70 -4.17
C VAL A 191 1.56 -22.46 -3.96
N ILE A 192 0.42 -21.87 -4.33
CA ILE A 192 -0.88 -22.55 -4.29
C ILE A 192 -0.90 -23.75 -5.24
N ASP A 193 -0.31 -23.64 -6.43
CA ASP A 193 -0.19 -24.75 -7.38
C ASP A 193 0.63 -25.92 -6.81
N ILE A 194 1.78 -25.65 -6.18
CA ILE A 194 2.61 -26.67 -5.50
C ILE A 194 1.81 -27.36 -4.39
N ILE A 195 1.12 -26.57 -3.56
CA ILE A 195 0.30 -27.11 -2.47
C ILE A 195 -0.83 -27.97 -3.01
N GLU A 196 -1.53 -27.52 -4.06
CA GLU A 196 -2.62 -28.27 -4.71
C GLU A 196 -2.13 -29.63 -5.21
N GLN A 197 -0.96 -29.67 -5.89
CA GLN A 197 -0.35 -30.89 -6.40
C GLN A 197 0.06 -31.87 -5.28
N SER A 198 0.42 -31.35 -4.10
CA SER A 198 0.82 -32.18 -2.95
C SER A 198 -0.35 -32.76 -2.14
N LEU A 199 -1.61 -32.42 -2.48
CA LEU A 199 -2.75 -32.89 -1.70
C LEU A 199 -3.01 -34.38 -1.93
N PRO A 200 -3.34 -35.15 -0.87
CA PRO A 200 -3.56 -36.59 -0.98
C PRO A 200 -4.85 -36.95 -1.72
N ALA A 201 -5.74 -35.98 -1.96
CA ALA A 201 -6.98 -36.15 -2.70
C ALA A 201 -7.21 -34.90 -3.57
N PRO A 202 -7.83 -35.05 -4.75
CA PRO A 202 -8.13 -33.92 -5.62
C PRO A 202 -9.03 -32.90 -4.91
N VAL A 203 -8.75 -31.62 -5.10
CA VAL A 203 -9.52 -30.51 -4.52
C VAL A 203 -10.94 -30.52 -5.10
N LYS A 204 -11.93 -30.57 -4.22
CA LYS A 204 -13.34 -30.42 -4.60
C LYS A 204 -13.68 -28.93 -4.68
N TYR A 205 -13.74 -28.42 -5.90
CA TYR A 205 -14.10 -27.03 -6.15
C TYR A 205 -15.62 -26.83 -6.17
N PRO A 206 -16.13 -25.67 -5.71
CA PRO A 206 -17.57 -25.38 -5.76
C PRO A 206 -18.06 -25.07 -7.18
N LYS A 207 -17.15 -24.68 -8.08
CA LYS A 207 -17.39 -24.37 -9.50
C LYS A 207 -16.22 -24.86 -10.35
N PRO A 208 -16.38 -24.96 -11.68
CA PRO A 208 -15.26 -25.20 -12.60
C PRO A 208 -14.11 -24.20 -12.38
N LYS A 209 -12.85 -24.66 -12.54
CA LYS A 209 -11.65 -23.88 -12.20
C LYS A 209 -11.55 -22.55 -12.97
N ASP A 210 -12.03 -22.52 -14.19
CA ASP A 210 -12.09 -21.37 -15.10
C ASP A 210 -13.08 -20.28 -14.65
N GLN A 211 -14.04 -20.64 -13.80
CA GLN A 211 -15.06 -19.72 -13.27
C GLN A 211 -14.75 -19.22 -11.85
N LEU A 212 -13.66 -19.70 -11.24
CA LEU A 212 -13.26 -19.29 -9.91
C LEU A 212 -12.37 -18.05 -9.97
N SER A 213 -12.62 -17.13 -9.05
CA SER A 213 -11.63 -16.10 -8.74
C SER A 213 -10.37 -16.74 -8.13
N ASP A 214 -9.23 -16.06 -8.25
CA ASP A 214 -7.97 -16.51 -7.63
C ASP A 214 -8.16 -16.76 -6.13
N PHE A 215 -8.89 -15.87 -5.43
CA PHE A 215 -9.22 -16.04 -4.00
C PHE A 215 -9.99 -17.33 -3.71
N GLU A 216 -11.04 -17.63 -4.47
CA GLU A 216 -11.86 -18.83 -4.25
C GLU A 216 -11.04 -20.12 -4.50
N ARG A 217 -10.17 -20.10 -5.51
CA ARG A 217 -9.26 -21.21 -5.80
C ARG A 217 -8.29 -21.43 -4.64
N SER A 218 -7.58 -20.38 -4.22
CA SER A 218 -6.64 -20.42 -3.10
C SER A 218 -7.31 -20.88 -1.80
N LEU A 219 -8.51 -20.35 -1.50
CA LEU A 219 -9.31 -20.74 -0.34
C LEU A 219 -9.64 -22.24 -0.38
N ALA A 220 -10.12 -22.76 -1.51
CA ALA A 220 -10.50 -24.18 -1.65
C ALA A 220 -9.30 -25.13 -1.50
N VAL A 221 -8.14 -24.78 -2.08
CA VAL A 221 -6.89 -25.56 -1.95
C VAL A 221 -6.45 -25.61 -0.49
N LEU A 222 -6.36 -24.46 0.17
CA LEU A 222 -5.89 -24.37 1.55
C LEU A 222 -6.87 -25.02 2.55
N GLN A 223 -8.18 -24.88 2.33
CA GLN A 223 -9.20 -25.59 3.12
C GLN A 223 -9.08 -27.11 2.98
N SER A 224 -8.84 -27.61 1.76
CA SER A 224 -8.65 -29.05 1.51
C SER A 224 -7.40 -29.57 2.21
N GLY A 225 -6.32 -28.79 2.18
CA GLY A 225 -5.10 -29.03 2.94
C GLY A 225 -5.33 -29.16 4.44
N VAL A 226 -6.00 -28.17 5.04
CA VAL A 226 -6.33 -28.19 6.46
C VAL A 226 -7.29 -29.33 6.82
N LYS A 227 -8.24 -29.72 5.96
CA LYS A 227 -9.13 -30.86 6.20
C LYS A 227 -8.37 -32.20 6.17
N SER A 228 -7.40 -32.34 5.26
CA SER A 228 -6.57 -33.56 5.17
C SER A 228 -5.79 -33.85 6.45
N LYS A 229 -5.42 -32.78 7.18
CA LYS A 229 -4.79 -32.85 8.51
C LYS A 229 -5.69 -33.51 9.56
N GLY A 230 -6.99 -33.23 9.54
CA GLY A 230 -7.95 -33.69 10.56
C GLY A 230 -8.15 -35.20 10.60
N ASN A 231 -8.00 -35.89 9.46
CA ASN A 231 -8.31 -37.32 9.34
C ASN A 231 -7.14 -38.24 9.69
N LYS A 232 -5.88 -37.82 9.51
CA LYS A 232 -4.69 -38.68 9.74
C LYS A 232 -4.04 -38.51 11.12
N HIS A 233 -4.37 -37.42 11.83
CA HIS A 233 -3.68 -37.08 13.08
C HIS A 233 -4.04 -37.91 14.31
N LYS A 234 -5.03 -38.79 14.24
CA LYS A 234 -5.30 -39.72 15.35
C LYS A 234 -4.22 -40.80 15.47
N GLU A 235 -3.47 -41.10 14.41
CA GLU A 235 -2.54 -42.23 14.41
C GLU A 235 -1.10 -41.84 14.06
N GLN A 236 -0.87 -40.79 13.27
CA GLN A 236 0.48 -40.29 12.97
C GLN A 236 0.51 -38.76 13.04
N LYS A 237 1.48 -38.19 13.77
CA LYS A 237 1.71 -36.73 13.87
C LYS A 237 2.30 -36.17 12.56
N THR A 238 1.71 -36.48 11.42
CA THR A 238 2.13 -35.94 10.13
C THR A 238 1.56 -34.54 9.97
N TYR A 239 2.43 -33.55 10.15
CA TYR A 239 2.08 -32.15 10.01
C TYR A 239 1.86 -31.80 8.52
N TRP A 240 0.76 -31.13 8.17
CA TRP A 240 0.51 -30.60 6.80
C TRP A 240 0.91 -29.11 6.68
N PRO A 241 1.51 -28.65 5.54
CA PRO A 241 2.00 -29.44 4.41
C PRO A 241 3.16 -30.37 4.79
N SER A 242 3.48 -31.38 3.97
CA SER A 242 4.61 -32.27 4.28
C SER A 242 5.93 -31.49 4.36
N PRO A 243 6.96 -31.98 5.07
CA PRO A 243 8.25 -31.30 5.16
C PRO A 243 8.85 -30.98 3.79
N GLU A 244 8.73 -31.88 2.82
CA GLU A 244 9.25 -31.70 1.46
C GLU A 244 8.58 -30.51 0.76
N VAL A 245 7.26 -30.40 0.88
CA VAL A 245 6.49 -29.27 0.32
C VAL A 245 6.82 -27.97 1.03
N VAL A 246 7.06 -28.01 2.35
CA VAL A 246 7.46 -26.83 3.11
C VAL A 246 8.82 -26.32 2.63
N GLU A 247 9.80 -27.19 2.43
CA GLU A 247 11.13 -26.79 1.92
C GLU A 247 11.04 -26.26 0.48
N GLU A 248 10.32 -26.95 -0.42
CA GLU A 248 10.15 -26.49 -1.80
C GLU A 248 9.52 -25.10 -1.88
N VAL A 249 8.44 -24.87 -1.12
CA VAL A 249 7.77 -23.57 -1.05
C VAL A 249 8.69 -22.53 -0.40
N TYR A 250 9.44 -22.91 0.63
CA TYR A 250 10.35 -22.01 1.32
C TYR A 250 11.49 -21.53 0.41
N ASP A 251 12.12 -22.43 -0.32
CA ASP A 251 13.16 -22.12 -1.30
C ASP A 251 12.63 -21.21 -2.42
N LEU A 252 11.40 -21.47 -2.89
CA LEU A 252 10.74 -20.63 -3.88
C LEU A 252 10.49 -19.20 -3.35
N ILE A 253 10.11 -19.06 -2.08
CA ILE A 253 9.91 -17.76 -1.43
C ILE A 253 11.26 -17.02 -1.27
N GLN A 254 12.31 -17.72 -0.86
CA GLN A 254 13.64 -17.15 -0.65
C GLN A 254 14.31 -16.71 -1.96
N GLY A 255 14.33 -17.58 -2.97
CA GLY A 255 15.08 -17.35 -4.21
C GLY A 255 14.56 -16.18 -5.06
N LYS A 256 13.33 -15.73 -4.85
CA LYS A 256 12.72 -14.62 -5.61
C LYS A 256 12.55 -13.34 -4.82
N ASN A 257 12.75 -13.35 -3.49
CA ASN A 257 12.11 -12.33 -2.67
C ASN A 257 12.85 -12.00 -1.37
N ASP A 258 14.03 -11.38 -1.48
CA ASP A 258 14.67 -10.66 -0.35
C ASP A 258 13.68 -9.68 0.32
N SER A 259 12.72 -9.15 -0.45
CA SER A 259 11.73 -8.18 0.00
C SER A 259 10.59 -8.76 0.83
N PHE A 260 10.25 -10.04 0.71
CA PHE A 260 9.14 -10.63 1.49
C PHE A 260 9.49 -10.71 2.98
N LEU A 261 10.75 -11.09 3.27
CA LEU A 261 11.32 -11.12 4.61
C LEU A 261 11.74 -9.74 5.13
N GLU A 262 11.79 -8.72 4.27
CA GLU A 262 11.67 -7.32 4.70
C GLU A 262 10.25 -7.01 5.20
N LEU A 263 9.70 -7.89 6.03
CA LEU A 263 8.54 -7.70 6.88
C LEU A 263 8.57 -6.28 7.46
N ARG A 264 7.87 -5.36 6.80
CA ARG A 264 7.52 -4.04 7.33
C ARG A 264 6.41 -4.24 8.35
N GLY A 265 6.77 -4.90 9.44
CA GLY A 265 5.95 -5.11 10.62
C GLY A 265 6.67 -4.59 11.87
N PRO A 266 6.05 -4.75 13.06
CA PRO A 266 6.71 -4.54 14.34
C PRO A 266 8.10 -5.18 14.35
N ARG A 267 9.09 -4.55 15.01
CA ARG A 267 10.47 -5.10 15.14
C ARG A 267 10.47 -6.59 15.53
N GLU A 268 9.48 -6.98 16.34
CA GLU A 268 9.21 -8.33 16.82
C GLU A 268 9.02 -9.37 15.68
N LEU A 269 8.37 -9.00 14.57
CA LEU A 269 8.17 -9.88 13.42
C LEU A 269 9.44 -10.10 12.61
N LYS A 270 10.33 -9.10 12.53
CA LYS A 270 11.65 -9.27 11.90
C LYS A 270 12.55 -10.18 12.72
N SER A 271 12.56 -10.02 14.05
CA SER A 271 13.30 -10.92 14.93
C SER A 271 12.72 -12.34 14.91
N PHE A 272 11.39 -12.45 14.79
CA PHE A 272 10.74 -13.74 14.63
C PHE A 272 11.17 -14.41 13.32
N ALA A 273 11.06 -13.72 12.17
CA ALA A 273 11.40 -14.29 10.87
C ALA A 273 12.84 -14.80 10.77
N LYS A 274 13.80 -14.12 11.40
CA LYS A 274 15.20 -14.59 11.47
C LYS A 274 15.41 -15.89 12.23
N LYS A 275 14.49 -16.23 13.14
CA LYS A 275 14.54 -17.43 14.00
C LYS A 275 13.41 -18.41 13.69
N ALA A 276 12.56 -18.09 12.72
CA ALA A 276 11.37 -18.85 12.42
C ALA A 276 11.77 -20.08 11.63
N GLN A 277 11.19 -21.22 12.01
CA GLN A 277 11.27 -22.43 11.20
C GLN A 277 10.65 -22.18 9.82
N PRO A 278 11.14 -22.82 8.73
CA PRO A 278 10.59 -22.68 7.37
C PRO A 278 9.07 -22.76 7.33
N ARG A 279 8.50 -23.72 8.06
CA ARG A 279 7.04 -23.91 8.21
C ARG A 279 6.29 -22.67 8.68
N ALA A 280 6.83 -21.95 9.67
CA ALA A 280 6.20 -20.73 10.16
C ALA A 280 6.25 -19.61 9.12
N ILE A 281 7.33 -19.51 8.34
CA ILE A 281 7.47 -18.55 7.25
C ILE A 281 6.46 -18.87 6.13
N VAL A 282 6.37 -20.13 5.71
CA VAL A 282 5.36 -20.60 4.74
C VAL A 282 3.95 -20.30 5.25
N THR A 283 3.64 -20.60 6.52
CA THR A 283 2.32 -20.31 7.11
C THR A 283 1.96 -18.83 7.05
N ILE A 284 2.90 -17.94 7.40
CA ILE A 284 2.70 -16.50 7.32
C ILE A 284 2.52 -16.06 5.87
N PHE A 285 3.31 -16.61 4.94
CA PHE A 285 3.19 -16.35 3.51
C PHE A 285 1.80 -16.71 2.98
N LEU A 286 1.30 -17.90 3.33
CA LEU A 286 -0.03 -18.37 2.90
C LEU A 286 -1.16 -17.48 3.42
N ILE A 287 -1.11 -17.12 4.71
CA ILE A 287 -2.11 -16.23 5.30
C ILE A 287 -2.07 -14.85 4.62
N ARG A 288 -0.88 -14.31 4.35
CA ARG A 288 -0.72 -13.01 3.67
C ARG A 288 -1.22 -13.03 2.24
N GLY A 289 -0.89 -14.07 1.49
CA GLY A 289 -1.34 -14.23 0.11
C GLY A 289 -2.86 -14.32 0.04
N LEU A 290 -3.46 -15.16 0.89
CA LEU A 290 -4.91 -15.30 0.96
C LEU A 290 -5.61 -13.98 1.32
N MET A 291 -5.10 -13.25 2.32
CA MET A 291 -5.65 -11.95 2.69
C MET A 291 -5.43 -10.89 1.60
N GLY A 292 -4.32 -10.98 0.86
CA GLY A 292 -4.03 -10.14 -0.29
C GLY A 292 -5.01 -10.35 -1.45
N GLU A 293 -5.28 -11.60 -1.82
CA GLU A 293 -6.28 -11.94 -2.84
C GLU A 293 -7.69 -11.54 -2.40
N LEU A 294 -8.05 -11.73 -1.13
CA LEU A 294 -9.31 -11.24 -0.58
C LEU A 294 -9.43 -9.71 -0.71
N ALA A 295 -8.36 -8.98 -0.38
CA ALA A 295 -8.33 -7.53 -0.53
C ALA A 295 -8.48 -7.09 -2.00
N THR A 296 -7.85 -7.80 -2.93
CA THR A 296 -8.02 -7.55 -4.37
C THR A 296 -9.46 -7.82 -4.82
N SER A 297 -10.08 -8.91 -4.34
CA SER A 297 -11.49 -9.23 -4.62
C SER A 297 -12.44 -8.14 -4.10
N VAL A 298 -12.23 -7.64 -2.88
CA VAL A 298 -12.99 -6.50 -2.34
C VAL A 298 -12.78 -5.27 -3.21
N GLN A 299 -11.54 -4.98 -3.62
CA GLN A 299 -11.25 -3.83 -4.47
C GLN A 299 -11.97 -3.90 -5.81
N LEU A 300 -11.97 -5.06 -6.47
CA LEU A 300 -12.67 -5.26 -7.74
C LEU A 300 -14.17 -4.97 -7.60
N LYS A 301 -14.81 -5.50 -6.55
CA LYS A 301 -16.24 -5.20 -6.30
C LYS A 301 -16.51 -3.74 -5.99
N VAL A 302 -15.58 -3.06 -5.31
CA VAL A 302 -15.68 -1.61 -5.07
C VAL A 302 -15.55 -0.84 -6.39
N ASP A 303 -14.59 -1.23 -7.23
CA ASP A 303 -14.33 -0.62 -8.52
C ASP A 303 -15.43 -0.92 -9.56
N GLU A 304 -16.20 -1.99 -9.40
CA GLU A 304 -17.36 -2.33 -10.24
C GLU A 304 -18.54 -1.37 -10.02
N LEU A 305 -18.71 -0.82 -8.81
CA LEU A 305 -19.81 0.13 -8.54
C LEU A 305 -19.64 1.48 -9.26
N LYS A 306 -18.41 1.85 -9.65
CA LYS A 306 -18.03 3.12 -10.32
C LYS A 306 -18.97 4.29 -10.04
N PRO A 307 -19.12 4.73 -8.78
CA PRO A 307 -19.97 5.87 -8.48
C PRO A 307 -19.44 7.10 -9.22
N SER A 308 -20.34 7.85 -9.85
CA SER A 308 -20.01 9.13 -10.47
C SER A 308 -19.54 10.15 -9.43
N ASP A 309 -18.75 11.14 -9.86
CA ASP A 309 -18.31 12.22 -8.97
C ASP A 309 -19.51 12.98 -8.36
N GLU A 310 -20.61 13.11 -9.10
CA GLU A 310 -21.85 13.71 -8.59
C GLU A 310 -22.50 12.88 -7.48
N GLU A 311 -22.49 11.55 -7.59
CA GLU A 311 -23.02 10.66 -6.55
C GLU A 311 -22.15 10.70 -5.30
N LEU A 312 -20.83 10.69 -5.46
CA LEU A 312 -19.90 10.84 -4.35
C LEU A 312 -20.06 12.20 -3.67
N GLN A 313 -20.25 13.28 -4.42
CA GLN A 313 -20.52 14.61 -3.88
C GLN A 313 -21.85 14.65 -3.12
N LYS A 314 -22.94 14.14 -3.70
CA LYS A 314 -24.25 14.06 -3.03
C LYS A 314 -24.17 13.23 -1.75
N PHE A 315 -23.45 12.12 -1.78
CA PHE A 315 -23.23 11.27 -0.62
C PHE A 315 -22.43 12.00 0.47
N PHE A 316 -21.36 12.70 0.09
CA PHE A 316 -20.58 13.52 1.01
C PHE A 316 -21.44 14.59 1.68
N GLU A 317 -22.25 15.32 0.91
CA GLU A 317 -23.06 16.44 1.41
C GLU A 317 -24.26 15.99 2.26
N ARG A 318 -24.98 14.94 1.82
CA ARG A 318 -26.29 14.57 2.36
C ARG A 318 -26.27 13.35 3.28
N SER A 319 -25.38 12.39 3.05
CA SER A 319 -25.40 11.09 3.72
C SER A 319 -24.35 10.94 4.81
N LEU A 320 -23.32 11.79 4.83
CA LEU A 320 -22.30 11.81 5.87
C LEU A 320 -22.64 12.85 6.95
N ASP A 321 -22.50 12.45 8.21
CA ASP A 321 -22.63 13.38 9.32
C ASP A 321 -21.47 14.40 9.33
N HIS A 322 -21.63 15.49 10.09
CA HIS A 322 -20.62 16.55 10.17
C HIS A 322 -19.25 16.02 10.60
N LYS A 323 -19.21 15.09 11.56
CA LYS A 323 -17.97 14.52 12.09
C LYS A 323 -17.24 13.66 11.06
N ALA A 324 -17.97 12.89 10.27
CA ALA A 324 -17.45 12.08 9.18
C ALA A 324 -16.88 12.95 8.05
N ARG A 325 -17.61 14.01 7.67
CA ARG A 325 -17.12 15.02 6.71
C ARG A 325 -15.83 15.70 7.19
N ASP A 326 -15.80 16.17 8.44
CA ASP A 326 -14.61 16.79 9.03
C ASP A 326 -13.42 15.83 9.06
N ASN A 327 -13.67 14.55 9.33
CA ASN A 327 -12.62 13.55 9.33
C ASN A 327 -12.10 13.27 7.91
N LEU A 328 -12.98 13.25 6.90
CA LEU A 328 -12.58 13.08 5.51
C LEU A 328 -11.73 14.25 4.99
N LEU A 329 -12.06 15.48 5.39
CA LEU A 329 -11.32 16.68 4.97
C LEU A 329 -9.90 16.76 5.55
N LYS A 330 -9.53 15.90 6.50
CA LYS A 330 -8.16 15.80 7.04
C LYS A 330 -7.22 15.01 6.12
N TYR A 331 -7.75 14.26 5.15
CA TYR A 331 -6.96 13.46 4.23
C TYR A 331 -6.52 14.28 3.01
N PRO A 332 -5.36 13.96 2.40
CA PRO A 332 -5.02 14.43 1.07
C PRO A 332 -6.15 14.12 0.06
N PRO A 333 -6.35 14.94 -1.00
CA PRO A 333 -7.48 14.78 -1.91
C PRO A 333 -7.64 13.37 -2.51
N ASP A 334 -6.54 12.72 -2.88
CA ASP A 334 -6.53 11.37 -3.45
C ASP A 334 -6.91 10.28 -2.43
N GLU A 335 -6.48 10.45 -1.18
CA GLU A 335 -6.85 9.56 -0.08
C GLU A 335 -8.29 9.79 0.39
N MET A 336 -8.74 11.06 0.39
CA MET A 336 -10.11 11.44 0.69
C MET A 336 -11.10 10.81 -0.29
N GLN A 337 -10.84 10.90 -1.60
CA GLN A 337 -11.74 10.32 -2.62
C GLN A 337 -11.83 8.79 -2.48
N LYS A 338 -10.70 8.11 -2.25
CA LYS A 338 -10.70 6.66 -2.00
C LYS A 338 -11.49 6.29 -0.74
N LYS A 339 -11.30 7.03 0.35
CA LYS A 339 -12.03 6.79 1.60
C LYS A 339 -13.53 7.05 1.43
N LEU A 340 -13.89 8.12 0.74
CA LEU A 340 -15.28 8.43 0.40
C LEU A 340 -15.93 7.31 -0.44
N MET A 341 -15.18 6.74 -1.39
CA MET A 341 -15.63 5.60 -2.19
C MET A 341 -15.88 4.34 -1.34
N TYR A 342 -15.01 4.03 -0.36
CA TYR A 342 -15.24 2.92 0.56
C TYR A 342 -16.45 3.18 1.48
N ASP A 343 -16.60 4.39 2.01
CA ASP A 343 -17.75 4.76 2.85
C ASP A 343 -19.06 4.69 2.04
N TYR A 344 -19.01 5.10 0.77
CA TYR A 344 -20.12 4.96 -0.19
C TYR A 344 -20.45 3.48 -0.42
N PHE A 345 -19.45 2.65 -0.71
CA PHE A 345 -19.63 1.20 -0.90
C PHE A 345 -20.28 0.56 0.34
N LEU A 346 -19.78 0.86 1.54
CA LEU A 346 -20.31 0.31 2.80
C LEU A 346 -21.79 0.62 3.01
N LYS A 347 -22.24 1.81 2.60
CA LYS A 347 -23.64 2.24 2.78
C LYS A 347 -24.56 1.82 1.64
N ASN A 348 -24.06 1.77 0.41
CA ASN A 348 -24.89 1.64 -0.79
C ASN A 348 -24.72 0.29 -1.54
N ALA A 349 -23.70 -0.52 -1.22
CA ALA A 349 -23.52 -1.80 -1.89
C ALA A 349 -24.72 -2.73 -1.64
N PRO A 350 -25.14 -3.53 -2.64
CA PRO A 350 -26.19 -4.52 -2.48
C PRO A 350 -25.97 -5.46 -1.29
N LYS A 351 -27.04 -5.82 -0.56
CA LYS A 351 -26.94 -6.60 0.69
C LYS A 351 -26.31 -7.98 0.47
N ASP A 352 -26.59 -8.61 -0.67
CA ASP A 352 -26.00 -9.88 -1.11
C ASP A 352 -24.49 -9.76 -1.32
N VAL A 353 -24.02 -8.66 -1.94
CA VAL A 353 -22.59 -8.37 -2.11
C VAL A 353 -21.92 -8.18 -0.76
N GLN A 354 -22.51 -7.39 0.15
CA GLN A 354 -21.98 -7.19 1.49
C GLN A 354 -21.91 -8.51 2.29
N THR A 355 -22.97 -9.31 2.22
CA THR A 355 -23.05 -10.60 2.92
C THR A 355 -22.02 -11.58 2.38
N SER A 356 -21.87 -11.64 1.05
CA SER A 356 -20.84 -12.44 0.38
C SER A 356 -19.43 -12.05 0.82
N LEU A 357 -19.11 -10.76 0.85
CA LEU A 357 -17.79 -10.28 1.28
C LEU A 357 -17.51 -10.59 2.75
N ARG A 358 -18.49 -10.38 3.64
CA ARG A 358 -18.35 -10.75 5.06
C ARG A 358 -18.14 -12.25 5.25
N PHE A 359 -18.89 -13.08 4.51
CA PHE A 359 -18.72 -14.52 4.53
C PHE A 359 -17.31 -14.93 4.07
N GLN A 360 -16.83 -14.39 2.95
CA GLN A 360 -15.46 -14.61 2.46
C GLN A 360 -14.40 -14.17 3.47
N GLY A 361 -14.59 -13.03 4.13
CA GLY A 361 -13.70 -12.55 5.19
C GLY A 361 -13.66 -13.47 6.41
N MET A 362 -14.81 -13.98 6.83
CA MET A 362 -14.90 -14.93 7.94
C MET A 362 -14.23 -16.27 7.62
N GLU A 363 -14.43 -16.80 6.41
CA GLU A 363 -13.79 -18.04 5.97
C GLU A 363 -12.27 -17.89 5.86
N ALA A 364 -11.78 -16.76 5.34
CA ALA A 364 -10.34 -16.46 5.29
C ALA A 364 -9.72 -16.37 6.69
N ILE A 365 -10.40 -15.71 7.65
CA ILE A 365 -9.95 -15.66 9.05
C ILE A 365 -9.93 -17.05 9.67
N ARG A 366 -11.00 -17.82 9.50
CA ARG A 366 -11.12 -19.17 10.05
C ARG A 366 -9.97 -20.04 9.57
N LEU A 367 -9.71 -20.00 8.26
CA LEU A 367 -8.59 -20.72 7.67
C LEU A 367 -7.24 -20.22 8.19
N ALA A 368 -7.04 -18.90 8.31
CA ALA A 368 -5.81 -18.34 8.86
C ALA A 368 -5.54 -18.80 10.31
N VAL A 369 -6.58 -18.91 11.13
CA VAL A 369 -6.49 -19.46 12.49
C VAL A 369 -6.12 -20.94 12.45
N GLN A 370 -6.73 -21.74 11.57
CA GLN A 370 -6.44 -23.17 11.44
C GLN A 370 -5.01 -23.44 10.95
N LEU A 371 -4.55 -22.67 9.95
CA LEU A 371 -3.17 -22.72 9.45
C LEU A 371 -2.18 -22.41 10.59
N ARG A 372 -2.47 -21.38 11.39
CA ARG A 372 -1.64 -21.03 12.55
C ARG A 372 -1.59 -22.15 13.58
N GLN A 373 -2.72 -22.75 13.94
CA GLN A 373 -2.78 -23.86 14.90
C GLN A 373 -2.00 -25.09 14.45
N GLY A 374 -1.73 -25.24 13.15
CA GLY A 374 -0.86 -26.30 12.61
C GLY A 374 0.61 -25.95 12.49
N SER A 375 1.00 -24.75 12.89
CA SER A 375 2.36 -24.26 12.79
C SER A 375 2.95 -24.03 14.19
N ASP A 376 4.28 -24.06 14.30
CA ASP A 376 5.00 -23.65 15.52
C ASP A 376 4.94 -22.13 15.76
N PHE A 377 4.17 -21.40 14.94
CA PHE A 377 4.05 -19.96 15.02
C PHE A 377 3.19 -19.54 16.21
N LYS A 378 3.87 -19.20 17.31
CA LYS A 378 3.28 -18.42 18.39
C LYS A 378 3.35 -16.95 18.02
N TRP A 379 2.19 -16.33 17.78
CA TRP A 379 2.13 -14.89 17.56
C TRP A 379 2.69 -14.18 18.80
N PRO A 380 3.56 -13.15 18.65
CA PRO A 380 3.93 -12.27 19.74
C PRO A 380 2.69 -11.45 20.12
N GLY A 381 1.80 -12.06 20.91
CA GLY A 381 0.60 -11.41 21.40
C GLY A 381 0.96 -10.45 22.54
N PRO A 382 0.15 -9.42 22.79
CA PRO A 382 0.30 -8.55 23.97
C PRO A 382 0.25 -9.32 25.30
N GLU A 383 -0.21 -10.58 25.27
CA GLU A 383 -0.23 -11.49 26.40
C GLU A 383 1.17 -11.82 26.96
N SER A 384 2.22 -11.81 26.15
CA SER A 384 3.59 -11.96 26.66
C SER A 384 4.00 -10.79 27.55
N ARG A 385 3.53 -9.56 27.24
CA ARG A 385 3.75 -8.38 28.10
C ARG A 385 2.89 -8.40 29.36
N ARG A 386 1.72 -9.06 29.33
CA ARG A 386 0.87 -9.21 30.52
C ARG A 386 1.44 -10.22 31.53
N ARG A 387 2.16 -11.26 31.09
CA ARG A 387 2.79 -12.21 32.04
C ARG A 387 4.00 -11.58 32.75
N GLU A 388 4.90 -10.90 32.05
CA GLU A 388 6.04 -10.24 32.70
C GLU A 388 5.63 -9.16 33.71
N THR A 389 4.53 -8.45 33.46
CA THR A 389 4.02 -7.46 34.42
C THR A 389 3.29 -8.10 35.60
N LYS A 390 2.67 -9.26 35.43
CA LYS A 390 2.00 -9.99 36.52
C LYS A 390 3.01 -10.69 37.42
N ASP A 391 4.09 -11.23 36.85
CA ASP A 391 5.19 -11.82 37.62
C ASP A 391 5.94 -10.72 38.39
N ARG A 392 6.17 -9.54 37.81
CA ARG A 392 6.70 -8.36 38.55
C ARG A 392 5.76 -7.84 39.63
N ALA A 393 4.45 -7.94 39.45
CA ALA A 393 3.46 -7.54 40.44
C ALA A 393 3.30 -8.56 41.58
N GLN A 394 3.59 -9.85 41.33
CA GLN A 394 3.63 -10.88 42.38
C GLN A 394 4.95 -10.88 43.14
N ASP A 395 6.08 -10.57 42.49
CA ASP A 395 7.38 -10.46 43.15
C ASP A 395 7.49 -9.22 44.07
N GLY A 396 6.65 -8.21 43.83
CA GLY A 396 6.49 -7.06 44.73
C GLY A 396 5.73 -7.35 46.03
N LYS A 397 5.00 -8.47 46.14
CA LYS A 397 4.23 -8.83 47.34
C LYS A 397 4.99 -9.68 48.36
N ASN A 398 6.15 -10.23 47.98
CA ASN A 398 7.01 -11.02 48.88
C ASN A 398 8.22 -10.25 49.42
N ARG A 399 8.41 -8.97 49.07
CA ARG A 399 9.29 -8.07 49.82
C ARG A 399 8.59 -7.56 51.09
N ARG A 400 8.64 -8.44 52.10
CA ARG A 400 8.56 -8.22 53.54
C ARG A 400 8.29 -6.77 54.00
N LEU A 401 7.09 -6.62 54.55
CA LEU A 401 6.73 -5.74 55.68
C LEU A 401 7.55 -6.11 56.94
N ASN A 402 8.85 -5.84 56.95
CA ASN A 402 9.65 -5.80 58.19
C ASN A 402 10.76 -4.75 58.03
N GLY A 403 10.36 -3.49 58.16
CA GLY A 403 11.23 -2.36 58.43
C GLY A 403 10.64 -1.59 59.61
N PRO A 404 11.43 -1.21 60.61
CA PRO A 404 10.94 -0.70 61.88
C PRO A 404 10.22 0.64 61.70
N LYS A 405 9.20 0.86 62.53
CA LYS A 405 8.58 2.18 62.76
C LYS A 405 9.68 3.19 63.08
N GLY A 406 10.08 3.97 62.08
CA GLY A 406 10.96 5.11 62.23
C GLY A 406 10.26 6.31 61.61
N GLY A 407 9.58 7.09 62.45
CA GLY A 407 9.20 8.45 62.12
C GLY A 407 10.48 9.22 61.78
N GLY A 408 10.49 9.83 60.61
CA GLY A 408 11.62 10.60 60.13
C GLY A 408 11.13 11.54 59.07
N ASP A 409 10.85 12.77 59.49
CA ASP A 409 10.75 13.95 58.64
C ASP A 409 11.89 13.94 57.62
N ARG A 410 11.54 13.64 56.37
CA ARG A 410 12.42 13.94 55.24
C ARG A 410 11.98 15.25 54.64
N ASN A 411 12.47 16.32 55.28
CA ASN A 411 12.86 17.52 54.57
C ASN A 411 13.60 17.12 53.29
N PHE A 412 13.01 17.43 52.14
CA PHE A 412 13.69 17.43 50.85
C PHE A 412 14.51 18.72 50.76
N PRO A 413 15.85 18.70 50.82
CA PRO A 413 16.63 19.86 50.45
C PRO A 413 16.79 19.85 48.92
N GLY A 414 16.41 20.95 48.25
CA GLY A 414 16.95 21.23 46.91
C GLY A 414 16.00 21.25 45.73
N ARG A 415 14.74 21.67 45.89
CA ARG A 415 14.02 22.33 44.77
C ARG A 415 13.70 23.76 45.13
N LYS A 416 14.53 24.68 44.62
CA LYS A 416 14.20 26.10 44.52
C LYS A 416 12.90 26.22 43.70
N PRO A 417 11.82 26.81 44.23
CA PRO A 417 10.69 27.17 43.40
C PRO A 417 11.11 28.36 42.53
N GLU A 418 11.12 28.14 41.20
CA GLU A 418 11.19 29.23 40.23
C GLU A 418 10.03 30.19 40.49
N ARG A 419 10.38 31.41 40.90
CA ARG A 419 9.49 32.57 40.93
C ARG A 419 8.97 32.80 39.52
N ARG A 420 7.69 32.52 39.28
CA ARG A 420 6.97 33.09 38.14
C ARG A 420 6.86 34.60 38.34
N PRO A 421 7.33 35.44 37.40
CA PRO A 421 7.09 36.87 37.44
C PRO A 421 5.63 37.17 37.06
N GLY A 422 4.97 38.01 37.85
CA GLY A 422 3.93 38.94 37.39
C GLY A 422 2.61 38.36 36.92
N VAL A 423 1.69 38.11 37.86
CA VAL A 423 0.26 38.32 37.59
C VAL A 423 -0.29 39.16 38.74
N GLN A 424 -0.45 40.45 38.49
CA GLN A 424 -1.18 41.37 39.35
C GLN A 424 -2.62 40.85 39.50
N ARG A 425 -3.01 40.50 40.74
CA ARG A 425 -4.41 40.32 41.08
C ARG A 425 -5.08 41.69 41.00
N ARG A 426 -6.11 41.80 40.16
CA ARG A 426 -7.06 42.92 40.19
C ARG A 426 -7.91 42.79 41.44
N ASP A 427 -7.96 43.89 42.17
CA ASP A 427 -8.90 44.12 43.26
C ASP A 427 -10.34 43.96 42.75
N ARG A 428 -11.12 43.25 43.55
CA ARG A 428 -12.57 43.13 43.39
C ARG A 428 -13.17 44.20 44.30
N PRO A 429 -14.01 45.11 43.79
CA PRO A 429 -14.63 46.12 44.65
C PRO A 429 -15.77 45.49 45.46
N ASP A 430 -15.88 45.95 46.70
CA ASP A 430 -17.03 45.74 47.57
C ASP A 430 -18.21 46.58 47.06
N ALA A 431 -19.34 45.91 46.80
CA ALA A 431 -20.74 46.37 46.93
C ALA A 431 -21.69 45.32 46.32
#